data_AF-A0A671KKF4-F1
#
_entry.id   AF-A0A671KKF4-F1
#
_cell.length_a   1.000
_cell.length_b   1.000
_cell.length_c   1.000
_cell.angle_alpha   90.00
_cell.angle_beta   90.00
_cell.angle_gamma   90.00
#
_symmetry.space_group_name_H-M   'P 1'
#
loop_
_entity.id
_entity.type
_entity.pdbx_description
1 polymer ?
#
loop_
_entity_poly.entity_id
_entity_poly.type
_entity_poly.pdbx_seq_one_letter_code
_entity_poly.pdbx_strand_id
1 'polypeptide(L)'
;MSSSSHPHPPELQPSAHLQVEGSTWLPLNVVSNGNASSSSQAVGVTKIAKSVIAPLAEQHVSVFMLSTYQTDFILVREKDLSVVVETLVDEFNIFREEGGESVPVHSQDACNGLQRNVPHARVHPVLIPENQFCVMSLDPDTLPAIATTLIDVLFYSDRYETCCCKLIAISSSAHYLADQYFFYHFTATKRCLEPSHSL
;
A
#
# COMPACT_ATOMS: atom_id res chain seq x y z
N MET A 1 -28.78 -13.29 -25.23
CA MET A 1 -28.28 -11.93 -25.51
C MET A 1 -26.98 -11.79 -24.74
N SER A 2 -25.86 -12.00 -25.42
CA SER A 2 -24.53 -11.98 -24.79
C SER A 2 -24.12 -10.52 -24.62
N SER A 3 -24.09 -10.04 -23.37
CA SER A 3 -23.59 -8.71 -23.03
C SER A 3 -22.09 -8.68 -23.29
N SER A 4 -21.67 -8.06 -24.38
CA SER A 4 -20.27 -7.73 -24.63
C SER A 4 -19.84 -6.67 -23.62
N SER A 5 -19.07 -7.06 -22.60
CA SER A 5 -18.37 -6.13 -21.73
C SER A 5 -17.27 -5.43 -22.53
N HIS A 6 -17.59 -4.27 -23.10
CA HIS A 6 -16.55 -3.37 -23.59
C HIS A 6 -15.64 -2.99 -22.40
N PRO A 7 -14.32 -3.15 -22.50
CA PRO A 7 -13.42 -2.69 -21.44
C PRO A 7 -13.57 -1.16 -21.32
N HIS A 8 -13.87 -0.69 -20.11
CA HIS A 8 -13.90 0.73 -19.82
C HIS A 8 -12.53 1.34 -20.13
N PRO A 9 -12.48 2.53 -20.75
CA PRO A 9 -11.21 3.22 -20.97
C PRO A 9 -10.54 3.50 -19.61
N PRO A 10 -9.21 3.48 -19.54
CA PRO A 10 -8.50 3.82 -18.32
C PRO A 10 -8.88 5.24 -17.87
N GLU A 11 -9.17 5.39 -16.58
CA GLU A 11 -9.64 6.66 -16.00
C GLU A 11 -8.56 7.77 -16.08
N LEU A 12 -7.29 7.38 -15.99
CA LEU A 12 -6.16 8.30 -16.05
C LEU A 12 -5.67 8.46 -17.49
N GLN A 13 -5.79 9.68 -18.01
CA GLN A 13 -5.31 10.04 -19.34
C GLN A 13 -3.80 10.34 -19.32
N PRO A 14 -3.03 9.90 -20.34
CA PRO A 14 -1.62 10.27 -20.47
C PRO A 14 -1.44 11.79 -20.54
N SER A 15 -0.44 12.32 -19.84
CA SER A 15 -0.09 13.75 -19.88
C SER A 15 1.39 13.95 -19.58
N ALA A 16 1.92 15.15 -19.88
CA ALA A 16 3.31 15.50 -19.56
C ALA A 16 3.61 15.51 -18.05
N HIS A 17 2.58 15.58 -17.21
CA HIS A 17 2.70 15.59 -15.75
C HIS A 17 2.59 14.19 -15.13
N LEU A 18 2.27 13.16 -15.94
CA LEU A 18 2.08 11.79 -15.50
C LEU A 18 3.24 10.92 -15.97
N GLN A 19 3.99 10.38 -15.01
CA GLN A 19 4.99 9.35 -15.28
C GLN A 19 4.42 8.00 -14.88
N VAL A 20 4.52 7.03 -15.78
CA VAL A 20 4.06 5.66 -15.58
C VAL A 20 5.27 4.75 -15.57
N GLU A 21 5.41 3.93 -14.53
CA GLU A 21 6.45 2.91 -14.47
C GLU A 21 6.11 1.77 -15.45
N GLY A 22 7.11 1.23 -16.14
CA GLY A 22 6.90 0.33 -17.28
C GLY A 22 6.56 -1.12 -16.93
N SER A 23 6.52 -1.48 -15.65
CA SER A 23 6.24 -2.84 -15.16
C SER A 23 4.87 -2.89 -14.49
N THR A 24 4.19 -4.03 -14.63
CA THR A 24 3.05 -4.37 -13.77
C THR A 24 3.57 -4.88 -12.43
N TRP A 25 2.98 -4.40 -11.34
CA TRP A 25 3.36 -4.78 -9.98
C TRP A 25 2.24 -5.58 -9.30
N LEU A 26 2.59 -6.72 -8.74
CA LEU A 26 1.69 -7.63 -8.04
C LEU A 26 1.86 -7.45 -6.53
N PRO A 27 0.76 -7.27 -5.77
CA PRO A 27 0.82 -7.17 -4.32
C PRO A 27 1.00 -8.57 -3.69
N LEU A 28 2.00 -8.70 -2.83
CA LEU A 28 2.14 -9.81 -1.90
C LEU A 28 1.66 -9.34 -0.52
N ASN A 29 0.84 -10.17 0.11
CA ASN A 29 0.40 -9.98 1.49
C ASN A 29 0.86 -11.16 2.33
N VAL A 30 1.50 -10.89 3.47
CA VAL A 30 2.08 -11.92 4.34
C VAL A 30 1.22 -12.03 5.60
N VAL A 31 0.50 -13.13 5.73
CA VAL A 31 -0.35 -13.41 6.90
C VAL A 31 0.36 -14.40 7.80
N SER A 32 0.57 -14.05 9.07
CA SER A 32 1.03 -15.02 10.08
C SER A 32 -0.15 -15.75 10.69
N ASN A 33 -0.24 -17.06 10.47
CA ASN A 33 -1.24 -17.91 11.12
C ASN A 33 -0.79 -18.26 12.55
N GLY A 34 -0.80 -17.26 13.43
CA GLY A 34 -0.47 -17.44 14.85
C GLY A 34 -1.64 -18.02 15.61
N ASN A 35 -1.53 -19.28 16.06
CA ASN A 35 -2.37 -19.82 17.12
C ASN A 35 -2.07 -19.06 18.43
N ALA A 36 -2.69 -17.90 18.66
CA ALA A 36 -2.71 -17.27 19.96
C ALA A 36 -3.88 -16.29 20.05
N SER A 37 -4.78 -16.58 20.99
CA SER A 37 -5.77 -15.67 21.53
C SER A 37 -5.10 -14.40 22.11
N SER A 38 -4.88 -13.38 21.29
CA SER A 38 -4.93 -11.98 21.73
C SER A 38 -5.00 -11.05 20.52
N SER A 39 -5.82 -10.02 20.66
CA SER A 39 -5.99 -8.95 19.69
C SER A 39 -4.65 -8.30 19.31
N SER A 40 -4.50 -8.01 18.01
CA SER A 40 -3.47 -7.09 17.44
C SER A 40 -2.08 -7.67 17.16
N GLN A 41 -1.97 -8.68 16.30
CA GLN A 41 -0.71 -8.95 15.60
C GLN A 41 -0.85 -8.68 14.11
N ALA A 42 -0.85 -7.39 13.74
CA ALA A 42 -0.28 -7.03 12.45
C ALA A 42 1.16 -7.57 12.45
N VAL A 43 1.53 -8.32 11.42
CA VAL A 43 2.92 -8.78 11.23
C VAL A 43 3.73 -7.54 10.87
N GLY A 44 4.17 -6.79 11.87
CA GLY A 44 4.87 -5.52 11.61
C GLY A 44 6.04 -5.73 10.65
N VAL A 45 6.26 -4.75 9.76
CA VAL A 45 7.31 -4.67 8.72
C VAL A 45 8.65 -5.32 9.12
N THR A 46 9.07 -5.23 10.37
CA THR A 46 10.31 -5.84 10.89
C THR A 46 10.38 -7.36 10.74
N LYS A 47 9.27 -8.09 10.88
CA LYS A 47 9.24 -9.56 10.66
C LYS A 47 9.33 -9.88 9.16
N ILE A 48 8.56 -9.15 8.35
CA ILE A 48 8.54 -9.26 6.88
C ILE A 48 9.90 -8.92 6.27
N ALA A 49 10.64 -7.96 6.85
CA ALA A 49 11.93 -7.52 6.36
C ALA A 49 12.97 -8.66 6.33
N LYS A 50 12.95 -9.56 7.31
CA LYS A 50 13.89 -10.68 7.38
C LYS A 50 13.46 -11.88 6.54
N SER A 51 12.20 -12.27 6.63
CA SER A 51 11.72 -13.50 5.99
C SER A 51 11.30 -13.31 4.54
N VAL A 52 11.10 -12.07 4.08
CA VAL A 52 10.66 -11.80 2.69
C VAL A 52 11.60 -10.81 2.00
N ILE A 53 11.84 -9.63 2.58
CA ILE A 53 12.60 -8.59 1.86
C ILE A 53 14.06 -9.00 1.63
N ALA A 54 14.72 -9.56 2.65
CA ALA A 54 16.12 -9.99 2.52
C ALA A 54 16.31 -11.11 1.48
N PRO A 55 15.58 -12.25 1.51
CA PRO A 55 15.68 -13.28 0.48
C PRO A 55 15.41 -12.76 -0.94
N LEU A 56 14.40 -11.88 -1.11
CA LEU A 56 14.10 -11.28 -2.41
C LEU A 56 15.23 -10.36 -2.90
N ALA A 57 15.86 -9.59 -2.00
CA ALA A 57 16.99 -8.74 -2.34
C ALA A 57 18.23 -9.55 -2.76
N GLU A 58 18.48 -10.69 -2.11
CA GLU A 58 19.56 -11.63 -2.47
C GLU A 58 19.37 -12.20 -3.88
N GLN A 59 18.12 -12.41 -4.30
CA GLN A 59 17.76 -12.83 -5.66
C GLN A 59 17.59 -11.67 -6.64
N HIS A 60 17.99 -10.46 -6.26
CA HIS A 60 17.89 -9.24 -7.07
C HIS A 60 16.47 -8.90 -7.56
N VAL A 61 15.47 -9.25 -6.75
CA VAL A 61 14.08 -8.85 -6.95
C VAL A 61 13.88 -7.47 -6.36
N SER A 62 13.45 -6.52 -7.20
CA SER A 62 13.09 -5.18 -6.76
C SER A 62 11.69 -5.18 -6.16
N VAL A 63 11.49 -4.46 -5.05
CA VAL A 63 10.20 -4.38 -4.36
C VAL A 63 9.79 -2.93 -4.12
N PHE A 64 8.48 -2.66 -4.09
CA PHE A 64 7.93 -1.46 -3.45
C PHE A 64 7.17 -1.83 -2.19
N MET A 65 7.27 -0.99 -1.15
CA MET A 65 6.55 -1.19 0.10
C MET A 65 5.33 -0.28 0.15
N LEU A 66 4.17 -0.87 0.44
CA LEU A 66 2.91 -0.14 0.62
C LEU A 66 2.24 -0.57 1.93
N SER A 67 2.59 0.13 3.00
CA SER A 67 1.91 0.01 4.29
C SER A 67 0.57 0.74 4.28
N THR A 68 -0.44 0.10 4.86
CA THR A 68 -1.77 0.63 5.16
C THR A 68 -2.04 0.55 6.67
N TYR A 69 -3.23 0.96 7.13
CA TYR A 69 -3.60 0.75 8.53
C TYR A 69 -3.76 -0.73 8.89
N GLN A 70 -4.21 -1.56 7.94
CA GLN A 70 -4.56 -2.96 8.19
C GLN A 70 -3.39 -3.92 7.94
N THR A 71 -2.60 -3.67 6.90
CA THR A 71 -1.53 -4.58 6.48
C THR A 71 -0.43 -3.87 5.69
N ASP A 72 0.69 -4.56 5.54
CA ASP A 72 1.85 -4.20 4.73
C ASP A 72 1.85 -5.01 3.43
N PHE A 73 1.72 -4.33 2.28
CA PHE A 73 1.89 -4.96 0.98
C PHE A 73 3.32 -4.81 0.47
N ILE A 74 3.85 -5.90 -0.08
CA ILE A 74 5.12 -5.90 -0.82
C ILE A 74 4.77 -6.07 -2.28
N LEU A 75 5.06 -5.06 -3.09
CA LEU A 75 4.80 -5.11 -4.51
C LEU A 75 6.03 -5.66 -5.23
N VAL A 76 5.84 -6.71 -6.02
CA VAL A 76 6.88 -7.31 -6.88
C VAL A 76 6.49 -7.16 -8.34
N ARG A 77 7.45 -7.07 -9.25
CA ARG A 77 7.14 -7.05 -10.68
C ARG A 77 6.57 -8.39 -11.11
N GLU A 78 5.56 -8.38 -11.96
CA GLU A 78 4.95 -9.60 -12.49
C GLU A 78 5.98 -10.54 -13.15
N LYS A 79 6.95 -9.97 -13.90
CA LYS A 79 8.05 -10.72 -14.53
C LYS A 79 8.99 -11.43 -13.54
N ASP A 80 8.98 -11.03 -12.27
CA ASP A 80 9.83 -11.60 -11.22
C ASP A 80 9.06 -12.64 -10.39
N LEU A 81 7.78 -12.91 -10.69
CA LEU A 81 6.91 -13.77 -9.87
C LEU A 81 7.46 -15.19 -9.69
N SER A 82 8.02 -15.80 -10.73
CA SER A 82 8.60 -17.16 -10.62
C SER A 82 9.75 -17.20 -9.63
N VAL A 83 10.66 -16.22 -9.70
CA VAL A 83 11.78 -16.11 -8.75
C VAL A 83 11.26 -15.87 -7.33
N VAL A 84 10.24 -15.04 -7.17
CA VAL A 84 9.59 -14.79 -5.87
C VAL A 84 9.03 -16.07 -5.27
N VAL A 85 8.30 -16.87 -6.07
CA VAL A 85 7.73 -18.15 -5.62
C VAL A 85 8.84 -19.12 -5.22
N GLU A 86 9.84 -19.32 -6.08
CA GLU A 86 10.98 -20.20 -5.79
C GLU A 86 11.76 -19.78 -4.54
N THR A 87 11.89 -18.46 -4.30
CA THR A 87 12.63 -17.92 -3.14
C THR A 87 11.88 -18.16 -1.83
N LEU A 88 10.54 -18.08 -1.86
CA LEU A 88 9.73 -18.05 -0.64
C LEU A 88 9.02 -19.38 -0.34
N VAL A 89 8.93 -20.31 -1.29
CA VAL A 89 8.14 -21.55 -1.14
C VAL A 89 8.64 -22.47 -0.02
N ASP A 90 9.94 -22.42 0.31
CA ASP A 90 10.51 -23.24 1.38
C ASP A 90 10.08 -22.75 2.78
N GLU A 91 9.82 -21.46 2.94
CA GLU A 91 9.41 -20.85 4.21
C GLU A 91 7.90 -20.59 4.29
N PHE A 92 7.21 -20.48 3.15
CA PHE A 92 5.82 -20.04 3.07
C PHE A 92 4.95 -20.97 2.22
N ASN A 93 3.73 -21.21 2.69
CA ASN A 93 2.67 -21.71 1.83
C ASN A 93 2.15 -20.54 0.97
N ILE A 94 2.40 -20.59 -0.33
CA ILE A 94 2.06 -19.51 -1.25
C ILE A 94 0.69 -19.78 -1.87
N PHE A 95 -0.18 -18.77 -1.80
CA PHE A 95 -1.51 -18.80 -2.39
C PHE A 95 -1.68 -17.64 -3.35
N ARG A 96 -2.46 -17.87 -4.40
CA ARG A 96 -2.93 -16.85 -5.34
C ARG A 96 -4.43 -16.69 -5.16
N GLU A 97 -4.90 -15.46 -5.08
CA GLU A 97 -6.34 -15.18 -5.10
C GLU A 97 -6.88 -15.22 -6.53
N GLU A 98 -7.83 -16.11 -6.80
CA GLU A 98 -8.53 -16.21 -8.07
C GLU A 98 -10.04 -16.21 -7.81
N GLY A 99 -10.73 -15.15 -8.23
CA GLY A 99 -12.18 -15.02 -8.03
C GLY A 99 -12.62 -14.94 -6.55
N GLY A 100 -11.72 -14.52 -5.65
CA GLY A 100 -11.95 -14.47 -4.20
C GLY A 100 -11.59 -15.76 -3.45
N GLU A 101 -11.17 -16.81 -4.15
CA GLU A 101 -10.71 -18.06 -3.56
C GLU A 101 -9.18 -18.13 -3.52
N SER A 102 -8.63 -18.77 -2.48
CA SER A 102 -7.18 -18.96 -2.32
C SER A 102 -6.73 -20.27 -2.98
N VAL A 103 -5.99 -20.18 -4.08
CA VAL A 103 -5.47 -21.32 -4.84
C VAL A 103 -3.98 -21.52 -4.51
N PRO A 104 -3.54 -22.73 -4.10
CA PRO A 104 -2.14 -22.97 -3.78
C PRO A 104 -1.25 -22.91 -5.02
N VAL A 105 -0.13 -22.20 -4.92
CA VAL A 105 0.88 -22.11 -5.97
C VAL A 105 2.02 -23.08 -5.66
N HIS A 106 2.34 -23.94 -6.62
CA HIS A 106 3.49 -24.84 -6.55
C HIS A 106 4.58 -24.33 -7.48
N SER A 107 5.86 -24.57 -7.15
CA SER A 107 6.95 -24.27 -8.06
C SER A 107 6.76 -25.07 -9.36
N GLN A 108 6.62 -24.36 -10.48
CA GLN A 108 6.65 -24.96 -11.81
C GLN A 108 8.05 -24.80 -12.39
N ASP A 109 8.61 -25.91 -12.87
CA ASP A 109 9.99 -26.00 -13.33
C ASP A 109 10.37 -24.96 -14.39
N ALA A 110 11.55 -24.38 -14.12
CA ALA A 110 12.48 -23.66 -14.99
C ALA A 110 12.20 -22.19 -15.30
N CYS A 111 13.05 -21.32 -14.72
CA CYS A 111 13.68 -20.27 -15.50
C CYS A 111 15.21 -20.31 -15.36
N ASN A 112 15.84 -20.66 -16.48
CA ASN A 112 17.28 -20.54 -16.73
C ASN A 112 17.82 -19.20 -16.24
N GLY A 113 18.97 -19.27 -15.57
CA GLY A 113 19.72 -18.13 -15.04
C GLY A 113 19.85 -16.99 -16.05
N LEU A 114 18.97 -15.99 -15.90
CA LEU A 114 19.22 -14.68 -16.48
C LEU A 114 20.26 -14.02 -15.58
N GLN A 115 21.51 -13.99 -16.03
CA GLN A 115 22.51 -13.08 -15.48
C GLN A 115 21.96 -11.64 -15.62
N ARG A 116 21.36 -11.15 -14.55
CA ARG A 116 20.97 -9.75 -14.44
C ARG A 116 22.23 -8.97 -14.10
N ASN A 117 22.50 -7.91 -14.85
CA ASN A 117 23.47 -6.90 -14.44
C ASN A 117 23.01 -6.33 -13.10
N VAL A 118 23.68 -6.73 -12.02
CA VAL A 118 23.31 -6.37 -10.66
C VAL A 118 23.76 -4.92 -10.42
N PRO A 119 22.84 -3.97 -10.18
CA PRO A 119 23.23 -2.66 -9.69
C PRO A 119 23.83 -2.83 -8.30
N HIS A 120 25.02 -2.29 -8.07
CA HIS A 120 25.63 -2.31 -6.74
C HIS A 120 24.71 -1.65 -5.71
N ALA A 121 24.47 -2.35 -4.59
CA ALA A 121 23.75 -1.79 -3.46
C ALA A 121 24.42 -0.49 -3.00
N ARG A 122 23.62 0.57 -2.82
CA ARG A 122 24.09 1.86 -2.31
C ARG A 122 23.43 2.12 -0.97
N VAL A 123 24.17 2.75 -0.06
CA VAL A 123 23.60 3.29 1.16
C VAL A 123 22.93 4.62 0.82
N HIS A 124 21.63 4.72 1.07
CA HIS A 124 20.87 5.94 0.82
C HIS A 124 20.86 6.81 2.09
N PRO A 125 20.99 8.15 1.97
CA PRO A 125 20.90 9.04 3.13
C PRO A 125 19.49 9.02 3.71
N VAL A 126 19.39 9.06 5.04
CA VAL A 126 18.12 9.09 5.77
C VAL A 126 17.86 10.49 6.27
N LEU A 127 16.66 11.02 6.01
CA LEU A 127 16.16 12.27 6.55
C LEU A 127 15.04 11.95 7.53
N ILE A 128 15.08 12.56 8.73
CA ILE A 128 14.07 12.39 9.77
C ILE A 128 13.37 13.73 9.94
N PRO A 129 12.16 13.91 9.37
CA PRO A 129 11.39 15.13 9.57
C PRO A 129 10.83 15.19 11.01
N GLU A 130 10.54 16.40 11.50
CA GLU A 130 9.96 16.61 12.84
C GLU A 130 8.45 16.34 12.91
N ASN A 131 7.81 16.09 11.76
CA ASN A 131 6.39 15.85 11.64
C ASN A 131 5.95 14.61 12.45
N GLN A 132 4.80 14.71 13.12
CA GLN A 132 4.19 13.58 13.81
C GLN A 132 3.08 13.01 12.93
N PHE A 133 3.27 11.82 12.37
CA PHE A 133 2.28 11.23 11.47
C PHE A 133 1.29 10.34 12.22
N CYS A 134 0.01 10.45 11.86
CA CYS A 134 -1.04 9.55 12.33
C CYS A 134 -1.45 8.59 11.21
N VAL A 135 -1.56 7.30 11.52
CA VAL A 135 -2.12 6.27 10.61
C VAL A 135 -3.54 5.97 11.05
N MET A 136 -4.51 6.06 10.13
CA MET A 136 -5.93 5.90 10.44
C MET A 136 -6.66 5.02 9.42
N SER A 137 -7.66 4.29 9.91
CA SER A 137 -8.69 3.70 9.05
C SER A 137 -9.89 4.64 8.98
N LEU A 138 -10.52 4.70 7.82
CA LEU A 138 -11.73 5.46 7.60
C LEU A 138 -12.86 4.54 7.16
N ASP A 139 -14.02 4.69 7.79
CA ASP A 139 -15.24 4.02 7.35
C ASP A 139 -15.70 4.64 6.02
N PRO A 140 -15.87 3.85 4.94
CA PRO A 140 -16.35 4.37 3.66
C PRO A 140 -17.65 5.16 3.74
N ASP A 141 -18.55 4.82 4.66
CA ASP A 141 -19.82 5.53 4.82
C ASP A 141 -19.63 6.95 5.37
N THR A 142 -18.48 7.21 6.01
CA THR A 142 -18.12 8.53 6.56
C THR A 142 -17.31 9.38 5.57
N LEU A 143 -16.79 8.80 4.48
CA LEU A 143 -16.02 9.52 3.45
C LEU A 143 -16.77 10.76 2.92
N PRO A 144 -18.07 10.70 2.57
CA PRO A 144 -18.77 11.87 2.05
C PRO A 144 -18.77 13.05 3.01
N ALA A 145 -18.83 12.80 4.32
CA ALA A 145 -18.86 13.84 5.35
C ALA A 145 -17.53 14.60 5.48
N ILE A 146 -16.42 14.01 5.03
CA ILE A 146 -15.07 14.61 5.12
C ILE A 146 -14.44 14.88 3.76
N ALA A 147 -15.15 14.56 2.67
CA ALA A 147 -14.63 14.61 1.30
C ALA A 147 -14.13 15.99 0.89
N THR A 148 -14.87 17.05 1.22
CA THR A 148 -14.48 18.43 0.89
C THR A 148 -13.19 18.82 1.59
N THR A 149 -13.00 18.42 2.84
CA THR A 149 -11.76 18.62 3.58
C THR A 149 -10.61 17.81 2.99
N LEU A 150 -10.83 16.55 2.65
CA LEU A 150 -9.80 15.73 2.00
C LEU A 150 -9.37 16.33 0.66
N ILE A 151 -10.30 16.85 -0.12
CA ILE A 151 -10.01 17.54 -1.38
C ILE A 151 -9.14 18.78 -1.13
N ASP A 152 -9.52 19.61 -0.14
CA ASP A 152 -8.76 20.80 0.23
C ASP A 152 -7.31 20.45 0.62
N VAL A 153 -7.13 19.41 1.44
CA VAL A 153 -5.81 18.96 1.87
C VAL A 153 -4.98 18.36 0.74
N LEU A 154 -5.58 17.51 -0.10
CA LEU A 154 -4.85 16.80 -1.16
C LEU A 154 -4.50 17.70 -2.36
N PHE A 155 -5.34 18.70 -2.66
CA PHE A 155 -5.24 19.45 -3.91
C PHE A 155 -5.03 20.96 -3.76
N TYR A 156 -5.40 21.57 -2.62
CA TYR A 156 -5.43 23.04 -2.48
C TYR A 156 -4.55 23.60 -1.35
N SER A 157 -4.14 22.78 -0.38
CA SER A 157 -3.27 23.22 0.72
C SER A 157 -1.85 23.55 0.25
N ASP A 158 -1.30 24.66 0.76
CA ASP A 158 0.09 25.05 0.49
C ASP A 158 1.05 23.95 0.94
N ARG A 159 1.87 23.48 0.00
CA ARG A 159 2.85 22.42 0.27
C ARG A 159 4.03 22.99 1.05
N TYR A 160 3.97 22.92 2.38
CA TYR A 160 5.18 22.99 3.19
C TYR A 160 6.11 21.84 2.79
N GLU A 161 7.43 22.07 2.78
CA GLU A 161 8.44 21.14 2.23
C GLU A 161 8.44 19.73 2.86
N THR A 162 7.71 19.52 3.96
CA THR A 162 7.59 18.22 4.65
C THR A 162 6.15 17.68 4.75
N CYS A 163 5.19 18.30 4.07
CA CYS A 163 3.80 17.86 4.12
C CYS A 163 3.61 16.54 3.34
N CYS A 164 3.54 15.42 4.06
CA CYS A 164 3.22 14.11 3.52
C CYS A 164 1.78 13.71 3.89
N CYS A 165 0.93 13.58 2.87
CA CYS A 165 -0.40 12.99 2.99
C CYS A 165 -0.51 11.78 2.08
N LYS A 166 -1.08 10.69 2.57
CA LYS A 166 -1.31 9.45 1.83
C LYS A 166 -2.73 8.99 2.09
N LEU A 167 -3.57 9.02 1.06
CA LEU A 167 -4.89 8.39 1.06
C LEU A 167 -4.84 7.15 0.17
N ILE A 168 -5.27 6.01 0.70
CA ILE A 168 -5.27 4.72 0.01
C ILE A 168 -6.67 4.13 0.14
N ALA A 169 -7.29 3.75 -0.98
CA ALA A 169 -8.50 2.94 -0.99
C ALA A 169 -8.18 1.61 -1.69
N ILE A 170 -8.34 0.49 -0.99
CA ILE A 170 -8.13 -0.86 -1.52
C ILE A 170 -9.36 -1.70 -1.19
N SER A 171 -9.97 -2.29 -2.22
CA SER A 171 -11.24 -3.02 -2.11
C SER A 171 -12.33 -2.14 -1.46
N SER A 172 -12.84 -2.52 -0.30
CA SER A 172 -13.85 -1.78 0.48
C SER A 172 -13.27 -0.98 1.66
N SER A 173 -11.95 -0.90 1.80
CA SER A 173 -11.29 -0.22 2.93
C SER A 173 -10.62 1.07 2.48
N ALA A 174 -10.79 2.15 3.26
CA ALA A 174 -10.07 3.41 3.09
C ALA A 174 -9.10 3.65 4.26
N HIS A 175 -7.86 4.02 3.94
CA HIS A 175 -6.78 4.27 4.89
C HIS A 175 -6.12 5.62 4.61
N TYR A 176 -5.83 6.35 5.67
CA TYR A 176 -5.28 7.69 5.59
C TYR A 176 -4.07 7.84 6.51
N LEU A 177 -3.02 8.49 6.01
CA LEU A 177 -1.88 8.96 6.78
C LEU A 177 -1.67 10.43 6.51
N ALA A 178 -1.63 11.22 7.59
CA ALA A 178 -1.33 12.64 7.54
C ALA A 178 -0.62 13.09 8.81
N ASP A 179 -0.01 14.28 8.74
CA ASP A 179 0.57 14.95 9.90
C ASP A 179 -0.52 15.31 10.93
N GLN A 180 -0.23 15.08 12.21
CA GLN A 180 -1.08 15.34 13.36
C GLN A 180 -1.48 16.82 13.49
N TYR A 181 -0.71 17.77 12.98
CA TYR A 181 -1.12 19.18 12.94
C TYR A 181 -2.39 19.40 12.09
N PHE A 182 -2.59 18.62 11.02
CA PHE A 182 -3.86 18.64 10.27
C PHE A 182 -5.04 18.16 11.12
N PHE A 183 -4.79 17.23 12.05
CA PHE A 183 -5.85 16.70 12.90
C PHE A 183 -6.33 17.70 13.95
N TYR A 184 -5.46 18.57 14.46
CA TYR A 184 -5.88 19.66 15.36
C TYR A 184 -6.79 20.65 14.63
N HIS A 185 -6.49 20.98 13.38
CA HIS A 185 -7.35 21.82 12.55
C HIS A 185 -8.68 21.10 12.21
N PHE A 186 -8.64 19.81 11.89
CA PHE A 186 -9.82 18.98 11.63
C PHE A 186 -10.76 18.90 12.86
N THR A 187 -10.19 18.67 14.04
CA THR A 187 -10.92 18.60 15.31
C THR A 187 -11.48 19.97 15.73
N ALA A 188 -10.72 21.05 15.50
CA ALA A 188 -11.18 22.41 15.75
C ALA A 188 -12.35 22.79 14.84
N THR A 189 -12.29 22.45 13.54
CA THR A 189 -13.37 22.72 12.58
C THR A 189 -14.64 21.93 12.93
N LYS A 190 -14.50 20.70 13.42
CA LYS A 190 -15.65 19.87 13.87
C LYS A 190 -16.28 20.37 15.18
N ARG A 191 -15.58 21.19 15.98
CA ARG A 191 -16.08 21.72 17.27
C ARG A 191 -16.73 23.10 17.14
N CYS A 192 -16.60 23.78 16.00
CA CYS A 192 -17.29 25.03 15.69
C CYS A 192 -18.66 24.77 15.04
N LEU A 193 -19.54 24.05 15.73
CA LEU A 193 -20.99 24.18 15.54
C LEU A 193 -21.54 24.63 16.89
N GLU A 194 -21.53 25.95 17.15
CA GLU A 194 -22.12 26.48 18.37
C GLU A 194 -23.62 26.15 18.42
N PRO A 195 -24.17 25.86 19.62
CA PRO A 195 -25.60 25.77 19.81
C PRO A 195 -26.20 27.17 19.61
N SER A 196 -27.14 27.29 18.67
CA SER A 196 -28.02 28.44 18.57
C SER A 196 -28.80 28.60 19.88
N HIS A 197 -28.33 29.49 20.74
CA HIS A 197 -29.13 30.05 21.83
C HIS A 197 -30.25 30.90 21.20
N SER A 198 -31.45 30.35 21.15
CA SER A 198 -32.66 31.15 21.00
C SER A 198 -33.12 31.64 22.37
N LEU A 199 -33.15 32.96 22.52
CA LEU A 199 -33.91 33.69 23.55
C LEU A 199 -35.39 33.35 23.49
#